data_AF-A0A9D8YTQ8-F1
#
_entry.id   AF-A0A9D8YTQ8-F1
#
_cell.length_a   1.000
_cell.length_b   1.000
_cell.length_c   1.000
_cell.angle_alpha   90.00
_cell.angle_beta   90.00
_cell.angle_gamma   90.00
#
_symmetry.space_group_name_H-M   'P 1'
#
loop_
_entity.id
_entity.type
_entity.pdbx_description
1 polymer ?
#
loop_
_entity_poly.entity_id
_entity_poly.type
_entity_poly.pdbx_seq_one_letter_code
_entity_poly.pdbx_strand_id
1 'polypeptide(L)' 'MGEDGKLKPQLRVMLGIVSIPGLAMFAMTVFSISLDGSSEIDSFSLIYGVLALFVLYLAVVGKIPKFLYASDTENKND' A
#
# COMPACT_ATOMS: atom_id res chain seq x y z
N MET A 1 24.76 -0.30 12.72
CA MET A 1 23.67 0.63 12.34
C MET A 1 22.57 -0.23 11.74
N GLY A 2 21.50 -0.40 12.50
CA GLY A 2 20.71 -1.64 12.57
C GLY A 2 19.86 -1.97 11.35
N GLU A 3 19.51 -3.25 11.28
CA GLU A 3 18.67 -3.91 10.29
C GLU A 3 17.17 -3.57 10.48
N ASP A 4 16.88 -2.39 11.03
CA ASP A 4 15.66 -2.11 11.81
C ASP A 4 14.47 -1.72 10.92
N GLY A 5 14.48 -2.16 9.67
CA GLY A 5 13.37 -1.89 8.80
C GLY A 5 13.16 -2.75 7.57
N LYS A 6 13.79 -3.91 7.52
CA LYS A 6 13.44 -4.92 6.51
C LYS A 6 12.20 -5.69 6.95
N LEU A 7 11.18 -5.71 6.09
CA LEU A 7 10.02 -6.58 6.23
C LEU A 7 10.45 -8.04 6.09
N LYS A 8 9.94 -8.91 6.97
CA LYS A 8 10.13 -10.36 6.82
C LYS A 8 9.60 -10.82 5.45
N PRO A 9 10.25 -11.78 4.77
CA PRO A 9 9.83 -12.24 3.44
C PRO A 9 8.36 -12.66 3.38
N GLN A 10 7.87 -13.35 4.42
CA GLN A 10 6.47 -13.75 4.56
C GLN A 10 5.51 -12.55 4.56
N LEU A 11 5.88 -11.46 5.24
CA LEU A 11 5.06 -10.25 5.33
C LEU A 11 5.04 -9.49 3.99
N ARG A 12 6.15 -9.49 3.24
CA ARG A 12 6.18 -8.92 1.88
C ARG A 12 5.23 -9.65 0.94
N VAL A 13 5.27 -10.99 0.96
CA VAL A 13 4.37 -11.81 0.13
C VAL A 13 2.91 -11.58 0.52
N MET A 14 2.62 -11.52 1.82
CA MET A 14 1.28 -11.25 2.32
C MET A 14 0.76 -9.87 1.90
N LEU A 15 1.57 -8.81 2.02
CA LEU A 15 1.22 -7.47 1.54
C LEU A 15 0.99 -7.45 0.02
N GLY A 16 1.82 -8.17 -0.74
CA GLY A 16 1.65 -8.33 -2.18
C GLY A 16 0.28 -8.94 -2.52
N ILE A 17 -0.09 -10.04 -1.87
CA ILE A 17 -1.39 -10.72 -2.10
C ILE A 17 -2.56 -9.80 -1.73
N VAL A 18 -2.48 -9.10 -0.60
CA VAL A 18 -3.54 -8.18 -0.13
C VAL A 18 -3.73 -6.99 -1.09
N SER A 19 -2.70 -6.59 -1.83
CA SER A 19 -2.83 -5.50 -2.82
C SER A 19 -3.58 -5.89 -4.09
N ILE A 20 -3.68 -7.19 -4.42
CA ILE A 20 -4.24 -7.67 -5.70
C ILE A 20 -5.71 -7.24 -5.90
N PRO A 21 -6.64 -7.43 -4.94
CA PRO A 21 -8.04 -7.05 -5.12
C PRO A 21 -8.21 -5.55 -5.34
N GLY A 22 -7.45 -4.71 -4.62
CA GLY A 22 -7.49 -3.26 -4.76
C GLY A 22 -6.94 -2.77 -6.10
N LEU A 23 -5.87 -3.41 -6.60
CA LEU A 23 -5.34 -3.13 -7.94
C LEU A 23 -6.31 -3.55 -9.04
N ALA A 24 -7.00 -4.68 -8.88
CA ALA A 24 -8.00 -5.14 -9.84
C ALA A 24 -9.19 -4.16 -9.93
N MET A 25 -9.70 -3.70 -8.79
CA MET A 25 -10.73 -2.66 -8.76
C MET A 25 -10.24 -1.37 -9.42
N PHE A 26 -9.04 -0.91 -9.06
CA PHE A 26 -8.47 0.30 -9.65
C PHE A 26 -8.32 0.18 -11.17
N ALA A 27 -7.84 -0.95 -11.67
CA ALA A 27 -7.72 -1.22 -13.10
C ALA A 27 -9.08 -1.19 -13.80
N MET A 28 -10.13 -1.78 -13.20
CA MET A 28 -11.48 -1.70 -13.72
C MET A 28 -11.99 -0.27 -13.80
N THR A 29 -11.79 0.53 -12.75
CA THR A 29 -12.18 1.96 -12.75
C THR A 29 -11.48 2.74 -13.85
N VAL A 30 -10.16 2.59 -13.98
CA VAL A 30 -9.38 3.26 -15.05
C VAL A 30 -9.84 2.83 -16.43
N PHE A 31 -10.16 1.54 -16.61
CA PHE A 31 -10.62 0.99 -17.87
C PHE A 31 -12.03 1.50 -18.24
N SER A 32 -12.94 1.56 -17.27
CA SER A 32 -14.27 2.14 -17.45
C SER A 32 -14.21 3.62 -17.85
N ILE A 33 -13.35 4.41 -17.18
CA ILE A 33 -13.15 5.83 -17.54
C ILE A 33 -12.61 5.95 -18.98
N SER A 34 -11.66 5.11 -19.34
CA SER A 34 -10.99 5.17 -20.66
C SER A 34 -11.90 4.75 -21.82
N LEU A 35 -12.86 3.86 -21.58
CA LEU A 35 -13.72 3.29 -22.62
C LEU A 35 -15.09 3.97 -22.73
N ASP A 36 -15.76 4.21 -21.61
CA ASP A 36 -17.14 4.72 -21.60
C ASP A 36 -17.19 6.25 -21.40
N GLY A 37 -16.06 6.88 -21.03
CA GLY A 37 -16.04 8.30 -20.66
C GLY A 37 -16.96 8.61 -19.47
N SER A 38 -17.31 7.61 -18.66
CA SER A 38 -18.19 7.79 -17.52
C SER A 38 -17.52 8.71 -16.50
N SER A 39 -18.19 9.82 -16.20
CA SER A 39 -17.72 10.85 -15.27
C SER A 39 -18.01 10.51 -13.81
N GLU A 40 -18.78 9.46 -13.56
CA GLU A 40 -19.06 8.95 -12.21
C GLU A 40 -17.89 8.10 -11.72
N ILE A 41 -16.79 8.81 -11.41
CA ILE A 41 -15.65 8.20 -10.76
C ILE A 41 -15.99 8.05 -9.28
N ASP A 42 -16.17 6.81 -8.84
CA ASP A 42 -16.29 6.52 -7.42
C ASP A 42 -14.98 6.88 -6.71
N SER A 43 -15.05 7.91 -5.86
CA SER A 43 -13.91 8.42 -5.10
C SER A 43 -13.35 7.35 -4.15
N PHE A 44 -14.18 6.43 -3.66
CA PHE A 44 -13.72 5.31 -2.85
C PHE A 44 -12.81 4.38 -3.65
N SER A 45 -13.22 4.00 -4.86
CA SER A 45 -12.41 3.16 -5.75
C SER A 45 -11.03 3.77 -6.06
N LEU A 46 -10.97 5.10 -6.24
CA LEU A 46 -9.71 5.84 -6.40
C LEU A 46 -8.82 5.75 -5.15
N ILE A 47 -9.37 6.04 -3.96
CA ILE A 47 -8.63 5.99 -2.69
C ILE A 47 -8.13 4.58 -2.41
N TYR A 48 -8.97 3.56 -2.59
CA TYR A 48 -8.59 2.16 -2.40
C TYR A 48 -7.51 1.72 -3.39
N GLY A 49 -7.55 2.19 -4.64
CA GLY A 49 -6.51 1.93 -5.62
C GLY A 49 -5.17 2.53 -5.24
N VAL A 50 -5.16 3.79 -4.76
CA VAL A 50 -3.95 4.46 -4.27
C VAL A 50 -3.37 3.73 -3.06
N LEU A 51 -4.22 3.30 -2.12
CA LEU A 51 -3.79 2.50 -0.97
C LEU A 51 -3.23 1.14 -1.40
N ALA A 52 -3.84 0.47 -2.38
CA ALA A 52 -3.35 -0.79 -2.91
C ALA A 52 -1.97 -0.65 -3.58
N LEU A 53 -1.75 0.42 -4.35
CA LEU A 53 -0.44 0.76 -4.92
C LEU A 53 0.60 1.03 -3.82
N PHE A 54 0.21 1.70 -2.74
CA PHE A 54 1.08 1.94 -1.60
C PHE A 54 1.48 0.64 -0.91
N VAL A 55 0.52 -0.26 -0.65
CA VAL A 55 0.78 -1.58 -0.06
C VAL A 55 1.67 -2.43 -0.97
N LEU A 56 1.44 -2.41 -2.29
CA LEU A 56 2.29 -3.08 -3.26
C LEU A 56 3.72 -2.52 -3.23
N TYR A 57 3.87 -1.20 -3.17
CA TYR A 57 5.17 -0.55 -3.03
C TYR A 57 5.91 -1.03 -1.78
N LEU A 58 5.24 -1.13 -0.64
CA LEU A 58 5.83 -1.66 0.60
C LEU A 58 6.28 -3.11 0.44
N ALA A 59 5.49 -3.95 -0.25
CA ALA A 59 5.85 -5.33 -0.54
C ALA A 59 7.13 -5.41 -1.39
N VAL A 60 7.21 -4.61 -2.46
CA VAL A 60 8.34 -4.59 -3.40
C VAL A 60 9.60 -4.00 -2.76
N VAL A 61 9.51 -2.82 -2.15
CA VAL A 61 10.66 -2.17 -1.48
C VAL A 61 11.11 -2.98 -0.27
N GLY A 62 10.19 -3.68 0.39
CA GLY A 62 10.48 -4.51 1.55
C GLY A 62 10.98 -3.76 2.75
N LYS A 63 10.71 -2.46 2.80
CA LYS A 63 11.00 -1.61 3.93
C LYS A 63 9.78 -0.79 4.25
N ILE A 64 9.48 -0.69 5.54
CA ILE A 64 8.49 0.27 6.00
C ILE A 64 9.16 1.65 5.98
N PRO A 65 8.48 2.72 5.54
CA PRO A 65 8.98 4.07 5.63
C PRO A 65 9.18 4.49 7.08
N LYS A 66 10.24 5.26 7.37
CA LYS A 66 10.56 5.72 8.73
C LYS A 66 9.40 6.45 9.43
N PHE A 67 8.53 7.13 8.68
CA PHE A 67 7.36 7.83 9.23
C PHE A 67 6.21 6.90 9.65
N LEU A 68 6.22 5.63 9.24
CA LEU A 68 5.27 4.60 9.69
C LEU A 68 5.81 3.75 10.84
N TYR A 69 7.07 3.96 11.26
CA TYR A 69 7.52 3.44 12.54
C TYR A 69 6.83 4.28 13.60
N ALA A 70 5.93 3.66 14.37
CA ALA A 70 5.59 4.22 15.66
C ALA A 70 6.91 4.42 16.40
N SER A 71 7.20 5.66 16.80
CA SER A 71 8.42 5.99 17.50
C SER A 71 8.44 5.23 18.82
N ASP A 72 9.18 4.13 18.88
CA ASP A 72 9.53 3.47 20.15
C ASP A 72 10.65 4.28 20.85
N THR A 73 10.43 5.59 20.95
CA THR A 73 11.30 6.55 21.64
C THR A 73 10.51 7.21 22.77
N GLU A 74 9.82 6.42 23.59
CA GLU A 74 9.32 6.90 24.88
C GLU A 74 9.14 5.75 25.86
N ASN A 75 10.17 4.93 26.11
CA ASN A 75 10.30 4.26 27.41
C ASN A 75 11.69 3.67 27.70
N LYS A 76 12.75 4.47 27.54
CA LYS A 76 14.03 4.22 28.20
C LYS A 76 14.63 5.56 28.58
N ASN A 77 14.36 5.97 29.81
CA ASN A 77 15.09 6.93 30.66
C ASN A 77 14.09 7.79 31.45
N ASP A 78 13.51 7.23 32.51
CA ASP A 78 13.75 7.67 33.89
C ASP A 78 13.09 6.70 34.89
#